data_AF-A0A8J6Q576-F1
#
_entry.id   AF-A0A8J6Q576-F1
#
_cell.length_a   1.000
_cell.length_b   1.000
_cell.length_c   1.000
_cell.angle_alpha   90.00
_cell.angle_beta   90.00
_cell.angle_gamma   90.00
#
_symmetry.space_group_name_H-M   'P 1'
#
loop_
_entity.id
_entity.type
_entity.pdbx_description
1 polymer ?
#
loop_
_entity_poly.entity_id
_entity_poly.type
_entity_poly.pdbx_seq_one_letter_code
_entity_poly.pdbx_strand_id
1 'polypeptide(L)'
;MTAREIAVYLLGSCPSLEHFDAFMFGSTLHGIGQDIDILIVGPGGNLLAQLKKELQYAGSSLPFHILYMQPSEELHTQFVAKERCIPLAHLAASC
;
A
#
# COMPACT_ATOMS: atom_id res chain seq x y z
N MET A 1 -3.43 12.29 -8.94
CA MET A 1 -3.62 10.91 -9.41
C MET A 1 -4.79 10.31 -8.64
N THR A 2 -5.64 9.51 -9.29
CA THR A 2 -6.72 8.77 -8.63
C THR A 2 -6.16 7.57 -7.86
N ALA A 3 -6.93 7.01 -6.92
CA ALA A 3 -6.56 5.80 -6.19
C ALA A 3 -6.19 4.63 -7.13
N ARG A 4 -6.91 4.50 -8.25
CA ARG A 4 -6.62 3.54 -9.32
C ARG A 4 -5.27 3.80 -9.99
N GLU A 5 -5.01 5.03 -10.42
CA GLU A 5 -3.74 5.38 -11.08
C GLU A 5 -2.54 5.10 -10.17
N ILE A 6 -2.68 5.42 -8.89
CA ILE A 6 -1.67 5.13 -7.87
C ILE A 6 -1.47 3.62 -7.72
N ALA A 7 -2.57 2.86 -7.61
CA ALA A 7 -2.48 1.40 -7.46
C ALA A 7 -1.80 0.73 -8.66
N VAL A 8 -2.15 1.14 -9.89
CA VAL A 8 -1.49 0.68 -11.13
C VAL A 8 -0.01 1.05 -11.13
N TYR A 9 0.31 2.30 -10.75
CA TYR A 9 1.68 2.78 -10.70
C TYR A 9 2.54 1.98 -9.71
N LEU A 10 2.04 1.76 -8.49
CA LEU A 10 2.75 1.01 -7.45
C LEU A 10 2.97 -0.45 -7.83
N LEU A 11 1.91 -1.13 -8.30
CA LEU A 11 2.00 -2.52 -8.74
C LEU A 11 2.94 -2.71 -9.93
N GLY A 12 3.05 -1.72 -10.83
CA GLY A 12 3.99 -1.76 -11.95
C GLY A 12 5.42 -1.37 -11.59
N SER A 13 5.63 -0.54 -10.56
CA SER A 13 6.94 0.00 -10.21
C SER A 13 7.64 -0.76 -9.08
N CYS A 14 6.89 -1.51 -8.27
CA CYS A 14 7.40 -2.23 -7.10
C CYS A 14 7.13 -3.73 -7.25
N PRO A 15 7.96 -4.50 -7.98
CA PRO A 15 7.76 -5.93 -8.19
C PRO A 15 7.71 -6.71 -6.88
N SER A 16 8.43 -6.28 -5.84
CA SER A 16 8.44 -6.96 -4.54
C SER A 16 7.07 -7.00 -3.87
N LEU A 17 6.10 -6.17 -4.29
CA LEU A 17 4.73 -6.19 -3.77
C LEU A 17 4.02 -7.54 -3.99
N GLU A 18 4.47 -8.37 -4.93
CA GLU A 18 3.88 -9.71 -5.16
C GLU A 18 3.99 -10.63 -3.93
N HIS A 19 4.91 -10.34 -3.01
CA HIS A 19 5.13 -11.11 -1.78
C HIS A 19 4.39 -10.54 -0.56
N PHE A 20 3.59 -9.49 -0.73
CA PHE A 20 2.93 -8.78 0.35
C PHE A 20 1.46 -8.51 0.01
N ASP A 21 0.63 -8.44 1.03
CA ASP A 21 -0.72 -7.92 0.90
C ASP A 21 -0.67 -6.39 1.01
N ALA A 22 -0.97 -5.70 -0.10
CA ALA A 22 -0.89 -4.25 -0.19
C ALA A 22 -2.27 -3.63 -0.32
N PHE A 23 -2.54 -2.63 0.51
CA PHE A 23 -3.82 -1.94 0.58
C PHE A 23 -3.63 -0.42 0.56
N MET A 24 -4.66 0.28 0.11
CA MET A 24 -4.81 1.72 0.32
C MET A 24 -5.89 1.97 1.36
N PHE A 25 -5.69 2.96 2.20
CA PHE A 25 -6.67 3.39 3.21
C PHE A 25 -6.68 4.92 3.33
N GLY A 26 -7.40 5.45 4.32
CA GLY A 26 -7.41 6.88 4.61
C GLY A 26 -8.28 7.71 3.66
N SER A 27 -8.12 9.03 3.75
CA SER A 27 -9.02 10.00 3.10
C SER A 27 -8.88 10.03 1.58
N THR A 28 -7.71 9.60 1.06
CA THR A 28 -7.42 9.57 -0.38
C THR A 28 -8.28 8.57 -1.14
N LEU A 29 -8.80 7.53 -0.48
CA LEU A 29 -9.83 6.64 -1.07
C LEU A 29 -11.09 7.40 -1.51
N HIS A 30 -11.40 8.52 -0.85
CA HIS A 30 -12.57 9.35 -1.13
C HIS A 30 -12.21 10.59 -1.97
N GLY A 31 -10.97 10.70 -2.46
CA GLY A 31 -10.48 11.86 -3.20
C GLY A 31 -10.30 13.11 -2.34
N ILE A 32 -10.23 12.95 -1.01
CA ILE A 32 -10.08 14.05 -0.05
C ILE A 32 -8.68 13.97 0.54
N GLY A 33 -7.89 15.04 0.38
CA GLY A 33 -6.50 15.09 0.83
C GLY A 33 -5.49 14.76 -0.26
N GLN A 34 -4.21 15.03 0.05
CA GLN A 34 -3.10 14.75 -0.86
C GLN A 34 -2.24 13.56 -0.40
N ASP A 35 -2.29 13.20 0.88
CA ASP A 35 -1.48 12.14 1.48
C ASP A 35 -1.98 10.76 1.09
N ILE A 36 -1.10 9.92 0.56
CA ILE A 36 -1.48 8.59 0.07
C ILE A 36 -1.09 7.56 1.13
N ASP A 37 -2.09 7.09 1.88
CA ASP A 37 -1.90 6.07 2.91
C ASP A 37 -1.90 4.65 2.31
N ILE A 38 -0.78 3.95 2.46
CA ILE A 38 -0.56 2.58 1.97
C ILE A 38 -0.25 1.68 3.16
N LEU A 39 -0.94 0.55 3.26
CA LEU A 39 -0.65 -0.51 4.22
C LEU A 39 -0.02 -1.68 3.48
N ILE A 40 1.12 -2.15 3.98
CA ILE A 40 1.82 -3.34 3.51
C ILE A 40 1.83 -4.37 4.64
N VAL A 41 1.21 -5.51 4.41
CA VAL A 41 1.20 -6.65 5.34
C VAL A 41 2.02 -7.78 4.75
N GLY A 42 3.01 -8.28 5.49
CA GLY A 42 3.80 -9.42 5.03
C GLY A 42 5.08 -9.66 5.83
N PRO A 43 5.93 -10.58 5.37
CA PRO A 43 7.11 -11.00 6.11
C PRO A 43 8.16 -9.87 6.20
N GLY A 44 8.81 -9.78 7.35
CA GLY A 44 9.95 -8.87 7.52
C GLY A 44 11.24 -9.35 6.83
N GLY A 45 12.35 -8.70 7.15
CA GLY A 45 13.69 -9.10 6.67
C GLY A 45 14.04 -8.53 5.30
N ASN A 46 14.80 -9.31 4.51
CA ASN A 46 15.40 -8.83 3.26
C ASN A 46 14.36 -8.43 2.20
N LEU A 47 13.25 -9.17 2.10
CA LEU A 47 12.15 -8.84 1.18
C LEU A 47 11.52 -7.49 1.52
N LEU A 48 11.26 -7.23 2.80
CA LEU A 48 10.72 -5.95 3.26
C LEU A 48 11.72 -4.81 3.03
N ALA A 49 13.01 -5.05 3.25
CA ALA A 49 14.05 -4.06 2.99
C ALA A 49 14.14 -3.71 1.49
N GLN A 50 13.95 -4.69 0.60
CA GLN A 50 13.90 -4.48 -0.84
C GLN A 50 12.66 -3.68 -1.24
N LEU A 51 11.48 -4.09 -0.77
CA LEU A 51 10.23 -3.37 -1.05
C LEU A 51 10.27 -1.91 -0.56
N LYS A 52 10.86 -1.65 0.61
CA LYS A 52 11.06 -0.29 1.12
C LYS A 52 11.88 0.59 0.16
N LYS A 53 12.92 0.05 -0.47
CA LYS A 53 13.71 0.80 -1.46
C LYS A 53 12.92 1.10 -2.73
N GLU A 54 12.16 0.13 -3.23
CA GLU A 54 11.30 0.29 -4.40
C GLU A 54 10.22 1.35 -4.14
N LEU A 55 9.54 1.27 -3.01
CA LEU A 55 8.53 2.24 -2.60
C LEU A 55 9.13 3.63 -2.34
N GLN A 56 10.33 3.73 -1.78
CA GLN A 56 11.02 5.01 -1.62
C GLN A 56 11.38 5.63 -2.97
N TYR A 57 11.81 4.82 -3.93
CA TYR A 57 12.11 5.28 -5.28
C TYR A 57 10.84 5.73 -6.00
N ALA A 58 9.79 4.91 -6.01
CA ALA A 58 8.48 5.24 -6.58
C ALA A 58 7.82 6.43 -5.88
N GLY A 59 8.08 6.60 -4.58
CA GLY A 59 7.55 7.66 -3.73
C GLY A 59 8.34 8.96 -3.72
N SER A 60 9.45 9.04 -4.44
CA SER A 60 10.30 10.24 -4.45
C SER A 60 9.59 11.51 -4.93
N SER A 61 8.47 11.36 -5.65
CA SER A 61 7.63 12.44 -6.18
C SER A 61 6.18 12.41 -5.68
N LEU A 62 5.84 11.48 -4.77
CA LEU A 62 4.48 11.26 -4.27
C LEU A 62 4.45 11.33 -2.74
N PRO A 63 3.43 11.96 -2.13
CA PRO A 63 3.30 12.06 -0.67
C PRO A 63 2.80 10.74 -0.06
N PHE A 64 3.59 9.67 -0.17
CA PHE A 64 3.23 8.38 0.42
C PHE A 64 3.46 8.36 1.93
N HIS A 65 2.46 7.87 2.65
CA HIS A 65 2.57 7.47 4.03
C HIS A 65 2.38 5.95 4.10
N ILE A 66 3.46 5.22 4.37
CA ILE A 66 3.46 3.76 4.28
C ILE A 66 3.55 3.14 5.66
N LEU A 67 2.55 2.36 6.01
CA LEU A 67 2.48 1.54 7.21
C LEU A 67 2.88 0.11 6.87
N TYR A 68 3.80 -0.46 7.64
CA TYR A 68 4.24 -1.85 7.50
C TYR A 68 3.78 -2.64 8.72
N MET A 69 3.16 -3.79 8.48
CA MET A 69 2.73 -4.72 9.52
C MET A 69 3.16 -6.15 9.19
N GLN A 70 3.49 -6.91 10.21
CA GLN A 70 3.55 -8.37 10.09
C GLN A 70 2.13 -8.96 10.08
N PRO A 71 1.92 -10.14 9.47
CA PRO A 71 0.61 -10.80 9.48
C PRO A 71 0.05 -11.01 10.89
N SER A 72 0.90 -11.27 11.89
CA SER A 72 0.49 -11.39 13.29
C SER A 72 -0.02 -10.08 13.88
N GLU A 73 0.54 -8.94 13.47
CA GLU A 73 0.11 -7.61 13.93
C GLU A 73 -1.21 -7.22 13.30
N GLU A 74 -1.39 -7.49 11.99
CA GLU A 74 -2.66 -7.29 11.31
C GLU A 74 -3.75 -8.15 11.96
N LEU A 75 -3.49 -9.43 12.21
CA LEU A 75 -4.45 -10.34 12.84
C LEU A 75 -4.87 -9.86 14.24
N HIS A 76 -3.93 -9.31 15.01
CA HIS A 76 -4.20 -8.83 16.36
C HIS A 76 -4.97 -7.50 16.36
N THR A 77 -4.58 -6.56 15.49
CA THR A 77 -5.16 -5.21 15.46
C THR A 77 -6.46 -5.15 14.65
N GLN A 78 -6.61 -6.06 13.69
CA GLN A 78 -7.65 -6.08 12.66
C GLN A 78 -7.71 -4.77 11.88
N PHE A 79 -6.55 -4.16 11.62
CA PHE A 79 -6.45 -2.83 11.03
C PHE A 79 -7.14 -2.76 9.66
N VAL A 80 -6.95 -3.79 8.81
CA VAL A 80 -7.56 -3.85 7.47
C VAL A 80 -9.07 -3.71 7.54
N ALA A 81 -9.71 -4.45 8.46
CA ALA A 81 -11.16 -4.42 8.63
C ALA A 81 -11.65 -3.11 9.26
N LYS A 82 -10.91 -2.57 10.24
CA LYS A 82 -11.31 -1.35 10.97
C LYS A 82 -11.21 -0.10 10.10
N GLU A 83 -10.12 0.05 9.38
CA GLU A 83 -9.86 1.21 8.50
C GLU A 83 -10.45 1.04 7.10
N ARG A 84 -11.15 -0.07 6.85
CA ARG A 84 -11.79 -0.39 5.56
C ARG A 84 -10.80 -0.31 4.40
N CYS A 85 -9.61 -0.88 4.58
CA CYS A 85 -8.55 -0.85 3.59
C CYS A 85 -9.00 -1.57 2.31
N ILE A 86 -8.65 -1.02 1.15
CA ILE A 86 -8.97 -1.61 -0.16
C ILE A 86 -7.69 -2.17 -0.78
N PRO A 87 -7.67 -3.44 -1.22
CA PRO A 87 -6.49 -4.01 -1.87
C PRO A 87 -6.08 -3.21 -3.12
N LEU A 88 -4.78 -2.98 -3.30
CA LEU A 88 -4.27 -2.27 -4.47
C LEU A 88 -4.66 -2.99 -5.78
N ALA A 89 -4.62 -4.32 -5.80
CA ALA A 89 -5.05 -5.10 -6.96
C ALA A 89 -6.51 -4.82 -7.35
N HIS A 90 -7.39 -4.63 -6.36
CA HIS A 90 -8.79 -4.29 -6.60
C HIS A 90 -8.91 -2.85 -7.15
N LEU A 91 -8.22 -1.88 -6.56
CA LEU A 91 -8.22 -0.50 -7.06
C LEU A 91 -7.70 -0.40 -8.48
N ALA A 92 -6.65 -1.15 -8.83
CA ALA A 92 -6.08 -1.20 -10.17
C ALA A 92 -7.06 -1.82 -11.20
N ALA A 93 -7.84 -2.81 -10.78
CA ALA A 93 -8.84 -3.49 -11.62
C ALA A 93 -10.19 -2.76 -11.71
N SER A 94 -10.40 -1.72 -10.91
CA SER A 94 -11.63 -0.92 -10.93
C SER A 94 -11.74 -0.13 -12.25
N CYS A 95 -12.93 -0.08 -12.87
CA CYS A 95 -13.19 0.63 -14.14
C CYS A 95 -13.51 2.11 -13.93
#